data_AF-A0A1G6HQK8-F1
#
_entry.id   AF-A0A1G6HQK8-F1
#
_cell.length_a   1.000
_cell.length_b   1.000
_cell.length_c   1.000
_cell.angle_alpha   90.00
_cell.angle_beta   90.00
_cell.angle_gamma   90.00
#
_symmetry.space_group_name_H-M   'P 1'
#
loop_
_entity.id
_entity.type
_entity.pdbx_description
1 polymer ?
#
loop_
_entity_poly.entity_id
_entity_poly.type
_entity_poly.pdbx_seq_one_letter_code
_entity_poly.pdbx_strand_id
1 'polypeptide(L)'
;MSQKSFLSQSFLTFVMCFFFFLTLFCNAYAANQTQIAVGKWIAPIIYLGAFALLSQGFMHLDPERKKANEKTVGVITLVVGVMWWPFLIAMISNEGLGPITNFVAGLAGMYAFFFMVLGILEIFSLPKKSLGGIAILIGWLTFAYALFWLLNGLKISWAYHASIAFVWFVAMNLAGLLMQGRMNEKLVGWVVTFAALYTFAIPAILWSLPAGMQGPF
;
A
#
# COMPACT_ATOMS: atom_id res chain seq x y z
N MET A 1 -9.12 33.48 -0.53
CA MET A 1 -9.00 32.42 -1.56
C MET A 1 -10.03 31.34 -1.28
N SER A 2 -10.90 31.02 -2.25
CA SER A 2 -12.00 30.08 -2.07
C SER A 2 -11.50 28.63 -1.92
N GLN A 3 -11.97 27.93 -0.90
CA GLN A 3 -11.65 26.53 -0.57
C GLN A 3 -11.92 25.56 -1.75
N LYS A 4 -12.80 25.93 -2.69
CA LYS A 4 -13.07 25.19 -3.93
C LYS A 4 -11.91 25.23 -4.93
N SER A 5 -11.14 26.32 -4.95
CA SER A 5 -9.99 26.50 -5.85
C SER A 5 -8.79 25.65 -5.44
N PHE A 6 -8.62 25.39 -4.14
CA PHE A 6 -7.49 24.61 -3.63
C PHE A 6 -7.68 23.10 -3.83
N LEU A 7 -8.93 22.64 -3.74
CA LEU A 7 -9.34 21.26 -4.02
C LEU A 7 -9.15 20.89 -5.50
N SER A 8 -9.44 21.79 -6.44
CA SER A 8 -9.27 21.51 -7.87
C SER A 8 -7.79 21.45 -8.27
N GLN A 9 -6.94 22.34 -7.74
CA GLN A 9 -5.50 22.32 -8.01
C GLN A 9 -4.81 21.09 -7.40
N SER A 10 -5.17 20.70 -6.18
CA SER A 10 -4.61 19.51 -5.53
C SER A 10 -5.02 18.23 -6.26
N PHE A 11 -6.28 18.15 -6.71
CA PHE A 11 -6.78 17.04 -7.53
C PHE A 11 -6.13 16.99 -8.90
N LEU A 12 -5.98 18.14 -9.58
CA LEU A 12 -5.34 18.21 -10.89
C LEU A 12 -3.85 17.82 -10.82
N THR A 13 -3.16 18.25 -9.76
CA THR A 13 -1.75 17.85 -9.52
C THR A 13 -1.65 16.35 -9.30
N PHE A 14 -2.57 15.76 -8.52
CA PHE A 14 -2.65 14.32 -8.33
C PHE A 14 -2.90 13.57 -9.66
N VAL A 15 -3.82 14.05 -10.49
CA VAL A 15 -4.13 13.47 -11.81
C VAL A 15 -2.95 13.60 -12.78
N MET A 16 -2.24 14.72 -12.77
CA MET A 16 -1.05 14.88 -13.62
C MET A 16 0.11 13.98 -13.17
N CYS A 17 0.35 13.86 -11.85
CA CYS A 17 1.30 12.88 -11.32
C CYS A 17 0.88 11.45 -11.70
N PHE A 18 -0.41 11.12 -11.61
CA PHE A 18 -0.95 9.83 -12.02
C PHE A 18 -0.62 9.49 -13.48
N PHE A 19 -0.88 10.41 -14.41
CA PHE A 19 -0.55 10.20 -15.82
C PHE A 19 0.95 10.20 -16.09
N PHE A 20 1.73 11.01 -15.38
CA PHE A 20 3.19 11.00 -15.48
C PHE A 20 3.77 9.63 -15.08
N PHE A 21 3.33 9.08 -13.94
CA PHE A 21 3.76 7.75 -13.52
C PHE A 21 3.26 6.67 -14.50
N LEU A 22 2.00 6.71 -14.91
CA LEU A 22 1.42 5.75 -15.88
C LEU A 22 2.18 5.72 -17.22
N THR A 23 2.57 6.88 -17.74
CA THR A 23 3.31 6.99 -19.02
C THR A 23 4.79 6.60 -18.89
N LEU A 24 5.39 6.78 -17.71
CA LEU A 24 6.71 6.22 -17.40
C LEU A 24 6.69 4.69 -17.46
N PHE A 25 5.59 4.06 -17.03
CA PHE A 25 5.43 2.60 -17.05
C PHE A 25 5.22 2.01 -18.45
N CYS A 26 4.44 2.67 -19.32
CA CYS A 26 4.21 2.16 -20.67
C CYS A 26 5.49 2.14 -21.53
N ASN A 27 6.50 2.94 -21.20
CA ASN A 27 7.75 3.03 -21.98
C ASN A 27 8.91 2.17 -21.42
N ALA A 28 8.78 1.59 -20.22
CA ALA A 28 9.85 0.85 -19.55
C ALA A 28 9.78 -0.68 -19.77
N TYR A 29 9.96 -1.08 -21.02
CA TYR A 29 10.69 -2.28 -21.50
C TYR A 29 10.29 -3.72 -21.08
N ALA A 30 10.78 -4.64 -21.94
CA ALA A 30 10.60 -6.08 -22.00
C ALA A 30 11.72 -6.91 -21.30
N ALA A 31 11.47 -8.23 -21.15
CA ALA A 31 12.36 -9.32 -20.71
C ALA A 31 12.48 -9.52 -19.17
N ASN A 32 12.55 -10.73 -18.60
CA ASN A 32 12.93 -12.06 -19.11
C ASN A 32 12.28 -13.16 -18.23
N GLN A 33 11.81 -14.25 -18.84
CA GLN A 33 11.03 -15.32 -18.19
C GLN A 33 11.92 -16.33 -17.42
N THR A 34 12.22 -16.10 -16.14
CA THR A 34 12.82 -17.14 -15.27
C THR A 34 12.47 -17.00 -13.77
N GLN A 35 11.27 -16.51 -13.41
CA GLN A 35 10.77 -16.52 -12.02
C GLN A 35 9.38 -17.16 -11.90
N ILE A 36 9.28 -18.48 -12.12
CA ILE A 36 7.98 -19.15 -12.28
C ILE A 36 7.36 -19.65 -10.94
N ALA A 37 8.13 -19.76 -9.85
CA ALA A 37 7.63 -20.39 -8.61
C ALA A 37 7.20 -19.40 -7.51
N VAL A 38 7.91 -18.29 -7.30
CA VAL A 38 7.66 -17.37 -6.16
C VAL A 38 6.47 -16.45 -6.43
N GLY A 39 6.28 -16.01 -7.68
CA GLY A 39 5.25 -15.05 -8.06
C GLY A 39 3.81 -15.50 -7.76
N LYS A 40 3.55 -16.82 -7.76
CA LYS A 40 2.18 -17.36 -7.61
C LYS A 40 1.62 -17.27 -6.18
N TRP A 41 2.48 -17.20 -5.16
CA TRP A 41 2.05 -17.24 -3.75
C TRP A 41 1.72 -15.87 -3.17
N ILE A 42 2.23 -14.80 -3.80
CA ILE A 42 2.06 -13.42 -3.36
C ILE A 42 0.74 -12.81 -3.89
N ALA A 43 0.24 -13.23 -5.05
CA ALA A 43 -0.99 -12.66 -5.63
C ALA A 43 -2.21 -12.68 -4.67
N PRO A 44 -2.48 -13.76 -3.89
CA PRO A 44 -3.54 -13.74 -2.88
C PRO A 44 -3.32 -12.70 -1.77
N ILE A 45 -2.08 -12.53 -1.29
CA ILE A 45 -1.72 -11.49 -0.31
C ILE A 45 -2.05 -10.11 -0.87
N ILE A 46 -1.74 -9.91 -2.16
CA ILE A 46 -1.94 -8.66 -2.83
C ILE A 46 -3.44 -8.36 -2.95
N TYR A 47 -4.28 -9.33 -3.31
CA TYR A 47 -5.74 -9.16 -3.31
C TYR A 47 -6.31 -8.85 -1.92
N LEU A 48 -5.81 -9.51 -0.86
CA LEU A 48 -6.22 -9.23 0.51
C LEU A 48 -5.85 -7.80 0.93
N GLY A 49 -4.63 -7.35 0.58
CA GLY A 49 -4.18 -5.97 0.79
C GLY A 49 -5.06 -4.94 0.07
N ALA A 50 -5.41 -5.20 -1.19
CA ALA A 50 -6.35 -4.37 -1.95
C ALA A 50 -7.71 -4.27 -1.25
N PHE A 51 -8.25 -5.39 -0.78
CA PHE A 51 -9.56 -5.42 -0.13
C PHE A 51 -9.57 -4.61 1.17
N ALA A 52 -8.56 -4.78 2.03
CA ALA A 52 -8.46 -3.99 3.27
C ALA A 52 -8.31 -2.49 2.99
N LEU A 53 -7.40 -2.11 2.09
CA LEU A 53 -7.15 -0.70 1.81
C LEU A 53 -8.30 -0.02 1.07
N LEU A 54 -8.99 -0.72 0.14
CA LEU A 54 -10.21 -0.18 -0.47
C LEU A 54 -11.32 0.00 0.57
N SER A 55 -11.50 -0.95 1.49
CA SER A 55 -12.47 -0.83 2.59
C SER A 55 -12.18 0.39 3.45
N GLN A 56 -10.91 0.60 3.82
CA GLN A 56 -10.44 1.77 4.57
C GLN A 56 -10.65 3.08 3.80
N GLY A 57 -10.22 3.11 2.54
CA GLY A 57 -10.35 4.29 1.69
C GLY A 57 -11.81 4.72 1.51
N PHE A 58 -12.70 3.79 1.17
CA PHE A 58 -14.12 4.08 0.99
C PHE A 58 -14.82 4.49 2.28
N MET A 59 -14.41 3.95 3.43
CA MET A 59 -14.92 4.39 4.72
C MET A 59 -14.64 5.88 4.96
N HIS A 60 -13.44 6.37 4.61
CA HIS A 60 -13.04 7.75 4.82
C HIS A 60 -13.58 8.73 3.76
N LEU A 61 -14.07 8.24 2.62
CA LEU A 61 -14.66 9.10 1.58
C LEU A 61 -16.10 9.53 1.91
N ASP A 62 -16.80 8.75 2.73
CA ASP A 62 -18.22 8.94 3.04
C ASP A 62 -18.47 8.86 4.57
N PRO A 63 -18.81 10.00 5.21
CA PRO A 63 -19.09 10.04 6.65
C PRO A 63 -20.22 9.12 7.10
N GLU A 64 -21.24 8.89 6.26
CA GLU A 64 -22.35 7.99 6.60
C GLU A 64 -21.88 6.54 6.61
N ARG A 65 -21.06 6.15 5.62
CA ARG A 65 -20.44 4.82 5.59
C ARG A 65 -19.53 4.59 6.77
N LYS A 66 -18.77 5.59 7.22
CA LYS A 66 -17.91 5.44 8.40
C LYS A 66 -18.70 5.09 9.64
N LYS A 67 -19.75 5.86 9.95
CA LYS A 67 -20.57 5.62 11.14
C LYS A 67 -21.21 4.22 11.12
N ALA A 68 -21.60 3.74 9.95
CA ALA A 68 -22.24 2.44 9.80
C ALA A 68 -21.25 1.25 9.77
N ASN A 69 -20.06 1.44 9.19
CA ASN A 69 -19.19 0.33 8.79
C ASN A 69 -17.83 0.29 9.48
N GLU A 70 -17.48 1.23 10.35
CA GLU A 70 -16.14 1.29 10.97
C GLU A 70 -15.74 -0.03 11.64
N LYS A 71 -16.65 -0.69 12.35
CA LYS A 71 -16.37 -2.00 12.96
C LYS A 71 -16.16 -3.09 11.93
N THR A 72 -16.96 -3.11 10.86
CA THR A 72 -16.83 -4.07 9.76
C THR A 72 -15.50 -3.91 9.04
N VAL A 73 -15.11 -2.66 8.75
CA VAL A 73 -13.81 -2.32 8.16
C VAL A 73 -12.67 -2.71 9.10
N GLY A 74 -12.85 -2.54 10.41
CA GLY A 74 -11.92 -3.01 11.43
C GLY A 74 -11.72 -4.52 11.42
N VAL A 75 -12.80 -5.31 11.30
CA VAL A 75 -12.72 -6.77 11.14
C VAL A 75 -11.96 -7.15 9.88
N ILE A 76 -12.27 -6.53 8.73
CA ILE A 76 -11.57 -6.77 7.47
C ILE A 76 -10.07 -6.49 7.62
N THR A 77 -9.73 -5.34 8.20
CA THR A 77 -8.34 -4.89 8.39
C THR A 77 -7.58 -5.85 9.31
N LEU A 78 -8.20 -6.29 10.41
CA LEU A 78 -7.61 -7.26 11.33
C LEU A 78 -7.38 -8.62 10.65
N VAL A 79 -8.41 -9.15 9.96
CA VAL A 79 -8.33 -10.45 9.28
C VAL A 79 -7.21 -10.43 8.24
N VAL A 80 -7.12 -9.39 7.43
CA VAL A 80 -6.03 -9.26 6.43
C VAL A 80 -4.67 -9.17 7.10
N GLY A 81 -4.52 -8.40 8.18
CA GLY A 81 -3.28 -8.32 8.95
C GLY A 81 -2.84 -9.69 9.51
N VAL A 82 -3.78 -10.48 10.03
CA VAL A 82 -3.51 -11.86 10.49
C VAL A 82 -3.15 -12.77 9.32
N MET A 83 -3.90 -12.71 8.22
CA MET A 83 -3.69 -13.57 7.05
C MET A 83 -2.37 -13.30 6.34
N TRP A 84 -1.77 -12.12 6.46
CA TRP A 84 -0.44 -11.85 5.88
C TRP A 84 0.67 -12.68 6.53
N TRP A 85 0.59 -13.00 7.82
CA TRP A 85 1.66 -13.69 8.55
C TRP A 85 2.05 -15.07 7.99
N PRO A 86 1.12 -16.00 7.71
CA PRO A 86 1.45 -17.28 7.09
C PRO A 86 2.26 -17.13 5.80
N PHE A 87 1.90 -16.16 4.96
CA PHE A 87 2.62 -15.94 3.70
C PHE A 87 3.98 -15.27 3.92
N LEU A 88 4.10 -14.36 4.88
CA LEU A 88 5.39 -13.76 5.23
C LEU A 88 6.35 -14.80 5.80
N ILE A 89 5.87 -15.69 6.68
CA ILE A 89 6.65 -16.80 7.22
C ILE A 89 7.07 -17.74 6.10
N ALA A 90 6.16 -18.12 5.20
CA ALA A 90 6.49 -18.92 4.02
C ALA A 90 7.54 -18.23 3.13
N MET A 91 7.43 -16.92 2.89
CA MET A 91 8.40 -16.16 2.10
C MET A 91 9.78 -16.15 2.76
N ILE A 92 9.87 -15.95 4.07
CA ILE A 92 11.13 -15.99 4.83
C ILE A 92 11.74 -17.39 4.80
N SER A 93 10.96 -18.42 5.14
CA SER A 93 11.44 -19.80 5.25
C SER A 93 11.95 -20.38 3.93
N ASN A 94 11.47 -19.87 2.79
CA ASN A 94 11.88 -20.33 1.46
C ASN A 94 12.84 -19.37 0.76
N GLU A 95 13.35 -18.34 1.44
CA GLU A 95 14.12 -17.26 0.81
C GLU A 95 13.47 -16.75 -0.49
N GLY A 96 12.16 -16.48 -0.45
CA GLY A 96 11.35 -16.26 -1.65
C GLY A 96 11.86 -15.15 -2.57
N LEU A 97 12.62 -14.19 -2.06
CA LEU A 97 13.25 -13.12 -2.83
C LEU A 97 14.80 -13.21 -2.83
N GLY A 98 15.37 -14.33 -2.39
CA GLY A 98 16.80 -14.53 -2.21
C GLY A 98 17.37 -13.64 -1.09
N PRO A 99 18.56 -13.04 -1.26
CA PRO A 99 19.27 -12.29 -0.19
C PRO A 99 18.49 -11.10 0.41
N ILE A 100 17.52 -10.56 -0.31
CA ILE A 100 16.70 -9.42 0.13
C ILE A 100 15.43 -9.85 0.88
N THR A 101 15.18 -11.16 1.03
CA THR A 101 13.93 -11.68 1.59
C THR A 101 13.62 -11.08 2.96
N ASN A 102 14.57 -11.13 3.89
CA ASN A 102 14.36 -10.60 5.24
C ASN A 102 14.13 -9.09 5.25
N PHE A 103 14.80 -8.37 4.35
CA PHE A 103 14.64 -6.93 4.20
C PHE A 103 13.20 -6.57 3.81
N VAL A 104 12.66 -7.20 2.76
CA VAL A 104 11.29 -6.96 2.27
C VAL A 104 10.23 -7.52 3.23
N ALA A 105 10.44 -8.74 3.73
CA ALA A 105 9.52 -9.40 4.65
C ALA A 105 9.38 -8.65 5.98
N GLY A 106 10.47 -8.06 6.48
CA GLY A 106 10.44 -7.24 7.69
C GLY A 106 9.52 -6.02 7.55
N LEU A 107 9.62 -5.30 6.44
CA LEU A 107 8.75 -4.17 6.16
C LEU A 107 7.27 -4.60 6.02
N ALA A 108 7.02 -5.67 5.27
CA ALA A 108 5.68 -6.22 5.12
C ALA A 108 5.09 -6.73 6.45
N GLY A 109 5.92 -7.30 7.34
CA GLY A 109 5.54 -7.70 8.70
C GLY A 109 5.14 -6.52 9.57
N MET A 110 5.82 -5.37 9.44
CA MET A 110 5.41 -4.14 10.13
C MET A 110 4.03 -3.67 9.68
N TYR A 111 3.72 -3.76 8.39
CA TYR A 111 2.38 -3.45 7.87
C TYR A 111 1.30 -4.44 8.34
N ALA A 112 1.60 -5.74 8.32
CA ALA A 112 0.69 -6.77 8.83
C ALA A 112 0.32 -6.49 10.29
N PHE A 113 1.32 -6.21 11.13
CA PHE A 113 1.10 -5.86 12.53
C PHE A 113 0.33 -4.55 12.68
N PHE A 114 0.66 -3.52 11.89
CA PHE A 114 -0.06 -2.25 11.89
C PHE A 114 -1.56 -2.44 11.58
N PHE A 115 -1.90 -3.24 10.57
CA PHE A 115 -3.30 -3.56 10.24
C PHE A 115 -4.00 -4.34 11.34
N MET A 116 -3.33 -5.29 12.00
CA MET A 116 -3.91 -5.97 13.16
C MET A 116 -4.28 -4.98 14.27
N VAL A 117 -3.35 -4.10 14.63
CA VAL A 117 -3.59 -3.10 15.68
C VAL A 117 -4.68 -2.11 15.25
N LEU A 118 -4.63 -1.59 14.04
CA LEU A 118 -5.65 -0.68 13.51
C LEU A 118 -7.04 -1.31 13.56
N GLY A 119 -7.16 -2.56 13.08
CA GLY A 119 -8.43 -3.29 13.07
C GLY A 119 -8.99 -3.50 14.48
N ILE A 120 -8.14 -3.86 15.45
CA ILE A 120 -8.55 -3.96 16.87
C ILE A 120 -9.07 -2.61 17.36
N LEU A 121 -8.34 -1.52 17.13
CA LEU A 121 -8.76 -0.19 17.58
C LEU A 121 -10.10 0.24 16.95
N GLU A 122 -10.37 -0.13 15.70
CA GLU A 122 -11.63 0.16 15.01
C GLU A 122 -12.81 -0.66 15.55
N ILE A 123 -12.63 -1.97 15.74
CA ILE A 123 -13.64 -2.87 16.29
C ILE A 123 -14.12 -2.39 17.66
N PHE A 124 -13.16 -2.03 18.52
CA PHE A 124 -13.42 -1.61 19.90
C PHE A 124 -13.56 -0.09 20.06
N SER A 125 -13.52 0.67 18.97
CA SER A 125 -13.63 2.14 18.96
C SER A 125 -12.64 2.83 19.93
N LEU A 126 -11.42 2.30 19.98
CA LEU A 126 -10.34 2.78 20.85
C LEU A 126 -9.58 3.96 20.20
N PRO A 127 -8.93 4.82 20.99
CA PRO A 127 -8.20 5.98 20.47
C PRO A 127 -6.97 5.57 19.64
N LYS A 128 -6.82 6.16 18.45
CA LYS A 128 -5.78 5.82 17.45
C LYS A 128 -4.56 6.75 17.49
N LYS A 129 -4.52 7.73 18.41
CA LYS A 129 -3.52 8.80 18.40
C LYS A 129 -2.07 8.29 18.46
N SER A 130 -1.79 7.31 19.33
CA SER A 130 -0.46 6.70 19.43
C SER A 130 -0.09 5.91 18.18
N LEU A 131 -1.06 5.18 17.61
CA LEU A 131 -0.88 4.45 16.36
C LEU A 131 -0.57 5.41 15.20
N GLY A 132 -1.10 6.63 15.22
CA GLY A 132 -0.76 7.65 14.23
C GLY A 132 0.72 8.05 14.22
N GLY A 133 1.38 8.10 15.38
CA GLY A 133 2.84 8.30 15.45
C GLY A 133 3.63 7.14 14.86
N ILE A 134 3.18 5.91 15.14
CA ILE A 134 3.76 4.68 14.58
C ILE A 134 3.58 4.66 13.05
N ALA A 135 2.42 5.08 12.53
CA ALA A 135 2.17 5.15 11.09
C ALA A 135 3.17 6.06 10.38
N ILE A 136 3.42 7.25 10.93
CA ILE A 136 4.41 8.20 10.40
C ILE A 136 5.81 7.57 10.37
N LEU A 137 6.22 6.89 11.46
CA LEU A 137 7.50 6.20 11.52
C LEU A 137 7.61 5.11 10.42
N ILE A 138 6.59 4.26 10.27
CA ILE A 138 6.54 3.24 9.21
C ILE A 138 6.65 3.90 7.84
N GLY A 139 5.97 5.03 7.62
CA GLY A 139 6.07 5.80 6.38
C GLY A 139 7.51 6.19 6.07
N TRP A 140 8.23 6.79 7.03
CA TRP A 140 9.63 7.20 6.85
C TRP A 140 10.59 6.03 6.65
N LEU A 141 10.38 4.92 7.35
CA LEU A 141 11.14 3.69 7.10
C LEU A 141 10.91 3.20 5.67
N THR A 142 9.67 3.26 5.18
CA THR A 142 9.35 2.90 3.80
C THR A 142 10.00 3.83 2.78
N PHE A 143 10.12 5.12 3.09
CA PHE A 143 10.87 6.04 2.24
C PHE A 143 12.37 5.69 2.20
N ALA A 144 12.96 5.25 3.31
CA ALA A 144 14.34 4.76 3.30
C ALA A 144 14.52 3.51 2.40
N TYR A 145 13.52 2.62 2.36
CA TYR A 145 13.48 1.51 1.40
C TYR A 145 13.39 2.02 -0.05
N ALA A 146 12.58 3.06 -0.31
CA ALA A 146 12.50 3.67 -1.64
C ALA A 146 13.87 4.20 -2.11
N LEU A 147 14.59 4.91 -1.22
CA LEU A 147 15.95 5.37 -1.50
C LEU A 147 16.91 4.22 -1.73
N PHE A 148 16.82 3.15 -0.94
CA PHE A 148 17.64 1.95 -1.14
C PHE A 148 17.47 1.38 -2.55
N TRP A 149 16.22 1.25 -3.02
CA TRP A 149 15.91 0.73 -4.36
C TRP A 149 16.37 1.65 -5.50
N LEU A 150 16.31 2.97 -5.31
CA LEU A 150 16.79 3.93 -6.29
C LEU A 150 18.32 3.99 -6.37
N LEU A 151 19.00 3.97 -5.22
CA LEU A 151 20.44 4.20 -5.13
C LEU A 151 21.28 2.95 -5.37
N ASN A 152 20.76 1.75 -5.07
CA ASN A 152 21.44 0.48 -5.32
C ASN A 152 20.94 -0.20 -6.61
N GLY A 153 20.26 0.57 -7.48
CA GLY A 153 19.52 0.09 -8.65
C GLY A 153 20.41 -0.55 -9.72
N LEU A 154 20.57 -1.87 -9.65
CA LEU A 154 21.21 -2.67 -10.71
C LEU A 154 20.22 -3.13 -11.81
N LYS A 155 18.92 -2.86 -11.71
CA LYS A 155 17.89 -3.27 -12.71
C LYS A 155 16.69 -2.31 -12.77
N ILE A 156 16.10 -2.16 -13.96
CA ILE A 156 14.92 -1.30 -14.24
C ILE A 156 13.69 -1.65 -13.35
N SER A 157 13.55 -2.92 -12.93
CA SER A 157 12.45 -3.38 -12.06
C SER A 157 12.41 -2.74 -10.67
N TRP A 158 13.52 -2.15 -10.20
CA TRP A 158 13.60 -1.53 -8.88
C TRP A 158 12.94 -0.15 -8.79
N ALA A 159 12.84 0.57 -9.91
CA ALA A 159 12.16 1.86 -9.96
C ALA A 159 10.67 1.73 -9.61
N TYR A 160 10.04 0.62 -10.02
CA TYR A 160 8.66 0.32 -9.65
C TYR A 160 8.50 0.07 -8.15
N HIS A 161 9.39 -0.71 -7.54
CA HIS A 161 9.39 -0.95 -6.10
C HIS A 161 9.60 0.34 -5.29
N ALA A 162 10.49 1.23 -5.77
CA ALA A 162 10.66 2.56 -5.19
C ALA A 162 9.38 3.41 -5.28
N SER A 163 8.65 3.34 -6.41
CA SER A 163 7.39 4.07 -6.57
C SER A 163 6.29 3.56 -5.62
N ILE A 164 6.19 2.24 -5.40
CA ILE A 164 5.28 1.66 -4.40
C ILE A 164 5.64 2.20 -3.02
N ALA A 165 6.91 2.12 -2.65
CA ALA A 165 7.38 2.58 -1.36
C ALA A 165 7.11 4.09 -1.16
N PHE A 166 7.23 4.90 -2.20
CA PHE A 166 6.86 6.31 -2.16
C PHE A 166 5.35 6.53 -1.93
N VAL A 167 4.49 5.80 -2.63
CA VAL A 167 3.03 5.87 -2.42
C VAL A 167 2.66 5.50 -0.98
N TRP A 168 3.29 4.47 -0.43
CA TRP A 168 3.11 4.06 0.95
C TRP A 168 3.65 5.08 1.97
N PHE A 169 4.80 5.70 1.70
CA PHE A 169 5.31 6.81 2.50
C PHE A 169 4.26 7.92 2.63
N VAL A 170 3.66 8.34 1.51
CA VAL A 170 2.62 9.38 1.51
C VAL A 170 1.38 8.90 2.25
N ALA A 171 0.87 7.71 1.93
CA ALA A 171 -0.35 7.16 2.54
C ALA A 171 -0.22 7.03 4.07
N MET A 172 0.89 6.48 4.56
CA MET A 172 1.13 6.27 5.99
C MET A 172 1.29 7.57 6.77
N ASN A 173 1.97 8.57 6.19
CA ASN A 173 2.08 9.87 6.83
C ASN A 173 0.73 10.58 6.93
N LEU A 174 -0.07 10.56 5.86
CA LEU A 174 -1.40 11.17 5.86
C LEU A 174 -2.37 10.43 6.80
N ALA A 175 -2.36 9.10 6.80
CA ALA A 175 -3.13 8.29 7.74
C ALA A 175 -2.72 8.57 9.19
N GLY A 176 -1.40 8.66 9.46
CA GLY A 176 -0.90 8.98 10.79
C GLY A 176 -1.32 10.38 11.27
N LEU A 177 -1.26 11.38 10.39
CA LEU A 177 -1.75 12.72 10.68
C LEU A 177 -3.28 12.74 10.91
N LEU A 178 -4.05 11.93 10.16
CA LEU A 178 -5.50 11.79 10.38
C LEU A 178 -5.81 11.18 11.75
N MET A 179 -5.11 10.13 12.14
CA MET A 179 -5.26 9.49 13.46
C MET A 179 -4.92 10.44 14.62
N GLN A 180 -4.14 11.48 14.36
CA GLN A 180 -3.82 12.56 15.30
C GLN A 180 -4.81 13.75 15.23
N GLY A 181 -5.81 13.71 14.34
CA GLY A 181 -6.79 14.78 14.15
C GLY A 181 -6.26 15.98 13.33
N ARG A 182 -5.18 15.79 12.56
CA ARG A 182 -4.46 16.86 11.85
C ARG A 182 -4.60 16.80 10.33
N MET A 183 -5.42 15.91 9.79
CA MET A 183 -5.56 15.72 8.35
C MET A 183 -7.02 15.66 7.93
N ASN A 184 -7.29 16.06 6.69
CA ASN A 184 -8.60 15.93 6.09
C ASN A 184 -8.92 14.47 5.79
N GLU A 185 -10.05 14.00 6.30
CA GLU A 185 -10.47 12.61 6.16
C GLU A 185 -10.71 12.18 4.72
N LYS A 186 -11.37 13.00 3.89
CA LYS A 186 -11.62 12.69 2.48
C LYS A 186 -10.33 12.62 1.68
N LEU A 187 -9.35 13.47 1.98
CA LEU A 187 -8.03 13.41 1.33
C LEU A 187 -7.34 12.07 1.63
N VAL A 188 -7.34 11.64 2.90
CA VAL A 188 -6.79 10.33 3.27
C VAL A 188 -7.55 9.21 2.57
N GLY A 189 -8.89 9.28 2.52
CA GLY A 189 -9.71 8.31 1.79
C GLY A 189 -9.26 8.16 0.33
N TRP A 190 -9.09 9.26 -0.39
CA TRP A 190 -8.61 9.24 -1.79
C TRP A 190 -7.21 8.64 -1.93
N VAL A 191 -6.27 9.05 -1.06
CA VAL A 191 -4.89 8.56 -1.12
C VAL A 191 -4.81 7.08 -0.78
N VAL A 192 -5.56 6.61 0.22
CA VAL A 192 -5.61 5.20 0.61
C VAL A 192 -6.26 4.36 -0.49
N THR A 193 -7.36 4.82 -1.09
CA THR A 193 -7.97 4.16 -2.26
C THR A 193 -6.98 4.09 -3.43
N PHE A 194 -6.26 5.17 -3.71
CA PHE A 194 -5.22 5.17 -4.74
C PHE A 194 -4.10 4.18 -4.43
N ALA A 195 -3.58 4.18 -3.21
CA ALA A 195 -2.58 3.23 -2.77
C ALA A 195 -3.07 1.78 -2.94
N ALA A 196 -4.33 1.50 -2.58
CA ALA A 196 -4.94 0.19 -2.77
C ALA A 196 -4.93 -0.25 -4.25
N LEU A 197 -5.32 0.64 -5.16
CA LEU A 197 -5.38 0.33 -6.59
C LEU A 197 -3.98 0.16 -7.19
N TYR A 198 -3.09 1.11 -6.92
CA TYR A 198 -1.77 1.20 -7.53
C TYR A 198 -0.80 0.13 -7.02
N THR A 199 -0.83 -0.14 -5.71
CA THR A 199 0.14 -1.05 -5.07
C THR A 199 -0.39 -2.47 -4.92
N PHE A 200 -1.71 -2.67 -5.02
CA PHE A 200 -2.32 -3.99 -4.87
C PHE A 200 -3.24 -4.41 -6.00
N ALA A 201 -4.38 -3.74 -6.20
CA ALA A 201 -5.43 -4.29 -7.07
C ALA A 201 -4.96 -4.48 -8.52
N ILE A 202 -4.32 -3.47 -9.10
CA ILE A 202 -3.78 -3.53 -10.46
C ILE A 202 -2.61 -4.54 -10.53
N PRO A 203 -1.60 -4.47 -9.65
CA PRO A 203 -0.54 -5.49 -9.60
C PRO A 203 -1.06 -6.93 -9.45
N ALA A 204 -2.07 -7.17 -8.62
CA ALA A 204 -2.65 -8.50 -8.41
C ALA A 204 -3.24 -9.08 -9.70
N ILE A 205 -3.96 -8.25 -10.47
CA ILE A 205 -4.49 -8.63 -11.78
C ILE A 205 -3.33 -8.98 -12.70
N LEU A 206 -2.32 -8.11 -12.80
CA LEU A 206 -1.17 -8.33 -13.68
C LEU A 206 -0.36 -9.58 -13.30
N TRP A 207 -0.21 -9.88 -12.00
CA TRP A 207 0.45 -11.09 -11.51
C TRP A 207 -0.35 -12.37 -11.73
N SER A 208 -1.66 -12.24 -11.85
CA SER A 208 -2.55 -13.37 -12.12
C SER A 208 -2.65 -13.71 -13.62
N LEU A 209 -2.08 -12.88 -14.49
CA LEU A 209 -2.05 -13.13 -15.93
C LEU A 209 -1.07 -14.27 -16.28
N PRO A 210 -1.27 -14.94 -17.43
CA PRO A 210 -0.34 -15.96 -17.93
C PRO A 210 1.10 -15.43 -18.08
N ALA A 211 2.07 -16.34 -18.04
CA ALA A 211 3.48 -16.00 -18.23
C ALA A 211 3.69 -15.27 -19.58
N GLY A 212 4.41 -14.15 -19.55
CA GLY A 212 4.60 -13.28 -20.73
C GLY A 212 3.52 -12.19 -20.90
N MET A 213 2.46 -12.21 -20.09
CA MET A 213 1.45 -11.14 -20.01
C MET A 213 1.43 -10.43 -18.65
N GLN A 214 2.24 -10.91 -17.71
CA GLN A 214 2.52 -10.23 -16.45
C GLN A 214 3.28 -8.95 -16.80
N GLY A 215 2.87 -7.80 -16.25
CA GLY A 215 3.47 -6.49 -16.53
C GLY A 215 4.96 -6.40 -16.11
N PRO A 216 5.53 -5.22 -15.85
CA PRO A 216 6.97 -5.05 -15.54
C PRO A 216 7.40 -5.57 -14.14
N PHE A 217 6.79 -6.65 -13.67
CA PHE A 217 6.96 -7.22 -12.34
C PHE A 217 7.80 -8.49 -12.37
#